data_AF-A0A979G791-F1
#
_entry.id   AF-A0A979G791-F1
#
_cell.length_a   1.000
_cell.length_b   1.000
_cell.length_c   1.000
_cell.angle_alpha   90.00
_cell.angle_beta   90.00
_cell.angle_gamma   90.00
#
_symmetry.space_group_name_H-M   'P 1'
#
loop_
_entity.id
_entity.type
_entity.pdbx_description
1 polymer ?
#
loop_
_entity_poly.entity_id
_entity_poly.type
_entity_poly.pdbx_seq_one_letter_code
_entity_poly.pdbx_strand_id
1 'polypeptide(L)' 'MIAVQLSFSQLVDAVRQLSPKEKLKLNEVIWNDDMSIPLEQQQEVLERMKMAKANPDLLIDFEAAFED' A
#
# COMPACT_ATOMS: atom_id res chain seq x y z
N MET A 1 1.65 30.55 4.33
CA MET A 1 1.82 29.22 3.71
C MET A 1 2.06 29.46 2.23
N ILE A 2 3.21 29.08 1.68
CA ILE A 2 3.51 29.29 0.26
C ILE A 2 2.93 28.10 -0.50
N ALA A 3 1.99 28.35 -1.41
CA ALA A 3 1.42 27.31 -2.25
C ALA A 3 2.39 27.01 -3.40
N VAL A 4 3.07 25.87 -3.33
CA VAL A 4 3.87 25.36 -4.43
C VAL A 4 2.92 24.66 -5.40
N GLN A 5 2.74 25.21 -6.61
CA GLN A 5 1.96 24.55 -7.65
C GLN A 5 2.87 23.59 -8.41
N LEU A 6 2.66 22.29 -8.19
CA LEU A 6 3.30 21.22 -8.95
C LEU A 6 2.24 20.50 -9.77
N SER A 7 2.59 20.14 -11.00
CA SER A 7 1.83 19.09 -11.70
C SER A 7 1.99 17.76 -10.96
N PHE A 8 1.06 16.84 -11.17
CA PHE A 8 1.19 15.49 -10.59
C PHE A 8 2.48 14.80 -11.03
N SER A 9 2.90 14.99 -12.28
CA SER A 9 4.18 14.45 -12.79
C SER A 9 5.39 15.01 -12.03
N GLN A 10 5.43 16.32 -11.77
CA GLN A 10 6.49 16.95 -11.00
C GLN A 10 6.51 16.46 -9.55
N LEU A 11 5.33 16.23 -8.96
CA LEU A 11 5.23 15.62 -7.63
C LEU A 11 5.81 14.21 -7.61
N VAL A 12 5.46 13.36 -8.58
CA VAL A 12 5.99 11.98 -8.69
C VAL A 12 7.51 11.99 -8.82
N ASP A 13 8.06 12.87 -9.65
CA ASP A 13 9.51 12.96 -9.84
C ASP A 13 10.23 13.46 -8.58
N ALA A 14 9.60 14.35 -7.79
CA ALA A 14 10.12 14.74 -6.49
C ALA A 14 10.10 13.58 -5.49
N VAL A 15 9.00 12.82 -5.41
CA VAL A 15 8.90 11.65 -4.51
C VAL A 15 9.94 10.59 -4.88
N ARG A 16 10.22 10.38 -6.17
CA ARG A 16 11.24 9.41 -6.63
C ARG A 16 12.64 9.74 -6.11
N GLN A 17 12.98 11.03 -6.04
CA GLN A 17 14.29 11.53 -5.59
C GLN A 17 14.49 11.49 -4.07
N LEU A 18 13.43 11.26 -3.29
CA LEU A 18 13.53 11.13 -1.83
C LEU A 18 14.39 9.93 -1.42
N SER A 19 15.16 10.11 -0.35
CA SER A 19 15.86 9.00 0.30
C SER A 19 14.86 7.99 0.88
N PRO A 20 15.27 6.73 1.13
CA PRO A 20 14.39 5.73 1.75
C PRO A 20 13.76 6.20 3.07
N LYS A 21 14.52 6.91 3.90
CA LYS A 21 14.06 7.46 5.18
C LYS A 21 12.98 8.53 5.00
N GLU A 22 13.13 9.39 3.99
CA GLU A 22 12.15 10.44 3.68
C GLU A 22 10.87 9.85 3.07
N LYS A 23 10.98 8.80 2.25
CA LYS A 23 9.82 8.08 1.73
C LYS A 23 8.98 7.47 2.85
N LEU A 24 9.60 6.91 3.87
CA LEU A 24 8.90 6.38 5.05
C LEU A 24 8.14 7.49 5.79
N LYS A 25 8.78 8.63 6.04
CA LYS A 25 8.10 9.79 6.64
C LYS A 25 6.95 10.32 5.78
N LEU A 26 7.14 10.38 4.47
CA LEU A 26 6.07 10.78 3.55
C LEU A 26 4.92 9.78 3.59
N ASN A 27 5.21 8.48 3.70
CA ASN A 27 4.22 7.42 3.82
C ASN A 27 3.37 7.61 5.08
N GLU A 28 3.97 7.91 6.23
CA GLU A 28 3.27 8.20 7.49
C GLU A 28 2.33 9.42 7.38
N VAL A 29 2.67 10.40 6.52
CA VAL A 29 1.83 11.59 6.31
C VAL A 29 0.70 11.31 5.32
N ILE A 30 0.97 10.51 4.28
CA ILE A 30 -0.03 10.12 3.30
C ILE A 30 -1.07 9.23 3.96
N TRP A 31 -0.65 8.17 4.64
CA TRP A 31 -1.55 7.24 5.32
C TRP A 31 -1.96 7.80 6.69
N ASN A 32 -3.16 8.40 6.77
CA ASN A 32 -3.83 8.62 8.05
C ASN A 32 -4.79 7.47 8.36
N ASP A 33 -5.14 7.29 9.63
CA ASP A 33 -6.03 6.22 10.10
C ASP A 33 -7.48 6.33 9.59
N ASP A 34 -7.85 7.47 9.01
CA ASP A 34 -9.19 7.79 8.49
C ASP A 34 -9.31 7.59 6.96
N MET A 35 -8.25 7.08 6.31
CA MET A 35 -8.29 6.86 4.87
C MET A 35 -9.02 5.57 4.55
N SER A 36 -10.19 5.68 3.91
CA SER A 36 -10.93 4.50 3.43
C SER A 36 -10.12 3.76 2.38
N ILE A 37 -9.98 2.44 2.54
CA ILE A 37 -9.39 1.57 1.51
C ILE A 37 -10.16 1.77 0.19
N PRO A 38 -9.51 2.06 -0.94
CA PRO A 38 -10.17 2.16 -2.23
C PRO A 38 -11.00 0.91 -2.57
N LEU A 39 -12.19 1.10 -3.15
CA LEU A 39 -13.13 0.01 -3.46
C LEU A 39 -12.50 -1.12 -4.30
N GLU A 40 -11.64 -0.78 -5.24
CA GLU A 40 -10.94 -1.74 -6.10
C GLU A 40 -10.05 -2.69 -5.27
N GLN A 41 -9.32 -2.14 -4.29
CA GLN A 41 -8.49 -2.93 -3.39
C GLN A 41 -9.34 -3.78 -2.44
N GLN A 42 -10.47 -3.24 -1.97
CA GLN A 42 -11.43 -4.01 -1.17
C GLN A 42 -11.95 -5.23 -1.95
N GLN A 43 -12.33 -5.03 -3.22
CA GLN A 43 -12.82 -6.10 -4.08
C GLN A 43 -11.75 -7.18 -4.30
N GLU A 44 -10.50 -6.78 -4.53
CA GLU A 44 -9.40 -7.72 -4.69
C GLU A 44 -9.19 -8.58 -3.43
N VAL A 45 -9.22 -7.97 -2.25
CA VAL A 45 -9.13 -8.70 -0.97
C VAL A 45 -10.30 -9.67 -0.80
N LEU A 46 -11.53 -9.24 -1.11
CA LEU A 46 -12.72 -10.08 -1.00
C LEU A 46 -12.65 -11.31 -1.93
N GLU A 47 -12.20 -11.13 -3.17
CA GLU A 47 -12.02 -12.25 -4.10
C GLU A 47 -10.94 -13.22 -3.62
N ARG A 48 -9.80 -12.71 -3.12
CA ARG A 48 -8.75 -13.55 -2.53
C ARG A 48 -9.27 -14.36 -1.34
N MET A 49 -10.04 -13.74 -0.46
CA MET A 49 -10.67 -14.43 0.68
C MET A 49 -11.63 -15.53 0.22
N LYS A 50 -12.42 -15.27 -0.84
CA LYS A 50 -13.33 -16.26 -1.41
C LYS A 50 -12.59 -17.43 -2.03
N MET A 51 -11.50 -17.16 -2.77
CA MET A 51 -10.64 -18.20 -3.35
C MET A 51 -10.00 -19.06 -2.27
N ALA A 52 -9.47 -18.46 -1.22
CA ALA A 52 -8.87 -19.17 -0.09
C ALA A 52 -9.89 -20.03 0.67
N LYS A 53 -11.13 -19.55 0.87
CA LYS A 53 -12.21 -20.35 1.47
C LYS A 53 -12.59 -21.55 0.61
N ALA A 54 -12.56 -21.40 -0.72
CA ALA A 54 -12.88 -22.47 -1.66
C ALA A 54 -11.73 -23.48 -1.80
N ASN A 55 -10.48 -23.01 -1.67
CA ASN A 55 -9.28 -23.83 -1.73
C ASN A 55 -8.26 -23.39 -0.66
N PRO A 56 -8.32 -24.00 0.55
CA PRO A 56 -7.41 -23.67 1.65
C PRO A 56 -5.93 -23.91 1.33
N ASP A 57 -5.61 -24.79 0.38
CA ASP A 57 -4.23 -25.10 -0.03
C ASP A 57 -3.53 -23.91 -0.73
N LEU A 58 -4.29 -22.86 -1.11
CA LEU A 58 -3.73 -21.60 -1.60
C LEU A 58 -3.12 -20.74 -0.49
N LEU A 59 -3.40 -21.05 0.78
CA LEU A 59 -2.82 -20.36 1.91
C LEU A 59 -1.56 -21.07 2.36
N ILE A 60 -0.48 -20.32 2.47
CA ILE A 60 0.75 -20.78 3.11
C ILE A 60 0.63 -20.46 4.59
N ASP A 61 1.00 -21.42 5.43
CA ASP A 61 1.11 -21.23 6.88
C ASP A 61 2.16 -20.13 7.15
N PHE A 62 1.76 -19.12 7.93
CA PHE A 62 2.56 -17.92 8.09
C PHE A 62 3.85 -18.22 8.84
N GLU A 63 3.79 -19.08 9.87
CA GLU A 63 4.93 -19.53 10.64
C GLU A 63 5.90 -20.36 9.80
N ALA A 64 5.39 -21.25 8.94
CA ALA A 64 6.22 -22.02 8.02
C ALA A 64 6.94 -21.14 6.98
N ALA A 65 6.40 -19.98 6.62
CA ALA A 65 6.98 -19.09 5.61
C ALA A 65 8.21 -18.28 6.11
N PHE A 66 8.46 -18.21 7.41
CA PHE A 66 9.63 -17.50 7.98
C PHE A 66 10.80 -18.42 8.36
N GLU A 67 10.66 -19.74 8.21
CA GLU A 67 11.69 -20.71 8.57
C GLU A 67 12.65 -21.07 7.40
N ASP A 68 12.49 -20.47 6.22
CA ASP A 68 13.37 -20.61 5.03
C ASP A 68 14.31 -19.40 4.81
#